data_AF-A0A818L7E4-F1
#
_entry.id   AF-A0A818L7E4-F1
#
_cell.length_a   1.000
_cell.length_b   1.000
_cell.length_c   1.000
_cell.angle_alpha   90.00
_cell.angle_beta   90.00
_cell.angle_gamma   90.00
#
_symmetry.space_group_name_H-M   'P 1'
#
loop_
_entity.id
_entity.type
_entity.pdbx_description
1 polymer ?
#
loop_
_entity_poly.entity_id
_entity_poly.type
_entity_poly.pdbx_seq_one_letter_code
_entity_poly.pdbx_strand_id
1 'polypeptide(L)'
;EVIDRAIIDTQVGRPVIEPGLFYQEMSYPCYTYDNFLQMIQHALPLCLTISWVYAFAMLTQSIVYEKEVRLKEVMKIMGLNNGVHWVAWFITIFSQTTVVMVAVTIILHFGKVLVHSNPFLIFIIFEIYALSTISLAFLVSVFYSKAKIAAACSGIIYLLTYVPCMYISIREDLAQDTIPKWAKMLASLFSTSAFGMGAKYIAFYENIGTGIQFDNIRYSPVEG
;
A
#
# COMPACT_ATOMS: atom_id res chain seq x y z
N GLU A 1 -43.42 -9.54 -17.37
CA GLU A 1 -44.05 -9.80 -18.70
C GLU A 1 -45.50 -9.33 -18.79
N VAL A 2 -46.45 -9.93 -18.06
CA VAL A 2 -47.89 -9.61 -18.19
C VAL A 2 -48.21 -8.14 -17.87
N ILE A 3 -47.56 -7.57 -16.85
CA ILE A 3 -47.78 -6.18 -16.42
C ILE A 3 -47.19 -5.18 -17.43
N ASP A 4 -45.93 -5.33 -17.82
CA ASP A 4 -45.30 -4.45 -18.84
C ASP A 4 -46.05 -4.49 -20.17
N ARG A 5 -46.51 -5.68 -20.59
CA ARG A 5 -47.29 -5.83 -21.81
C ARG A 5 -48.63 -5.11 -21.70
N ALA A 6 -49.33 -5.22 -20.57
CA ALA A 6 -50.59 -4.51 -20.35
C ALA A 6 -50.40 -2.98 -20.33
N ILE A 7 -49.28 -2.49 -19.79
CA ILE A 7 -48.93 -1.06 -19.82
C ILE A 7 -48.65 -0.58 -21.25
N ILE A 8 -47.90 -1.35 -22.03
CA ILE A 8 -47.62 -1.02 -23.44
C ILE A 8 -48.92 -1.04 -24.26
N ASP A 9 -49.80 -2.02 -24.06
CA ASP A 9 -51.10 -2.11 -24.74
C ASP A 9 -52.00 -0.90 -24.44
N THR A 10 -52.04 -0.48 -23.17
CA THR A 10 -52.84 0.70 -22.76
C THR A 10 -52.30 2.00 -23.33
N GLN A 11 -50.98 2.13 -23.50
CA GLN A 11 -50.36 3.34 -24.08
C GLN A 11 -50.40 3.38 -25.61
N VAL A 12 -50.27 2.24 -26.28
CA VAL A 12 -50.25 2.15 -27.75
C VAL A 12 -51.67 2.07 -28.33
N GLY A 13 -52.66 1.65 -27.52
CA GLY A 13 -54.06 1.56 -27.92
C GLY A 13 -54.35 0.46 -28.94
N ARG A 14 -53.43 -0.49 -29.11
CA ARG A 14 -53.51 -1.63 -30.03
C ARG A 14 -52.82 -2.83 -29.39
N PRO A 15 -53.34 -4.07 -29.54
CA PRO A 15 -52.68 -5.25 -29.01
C PRO A 15 -51.33 -5.47 -29.69
N VAL A 16 -50.24 -5.32 -28.95
CA VAL A 16 -48.88 -5.52 -29.49
C VAL A 16 -48.55 -7.03 -29.47
N ILE A 17 -48.38 -7.61 -30.66
CA ILE A 17 -48.24 -9.07 -30.84
C ILE A 17 -46.78 -9.54 -30.69
N GLU A 18 -45.74 -8.76 -31.06
CA GLU A 18 -44.32 -9.16 -30.93
C GLU A 18 -43.32 -7.97 -30.82
N PRO A 19 -42.13 -8.12 -30.19
CA PRO A 19 -41.61 -9.29 -29.46
C PRO A 19 -41.74 -9.14 -27.93
N GLY A 20 -41.78 -10.26 -27.22
CA GLY A 20 -41.80 -10.31 -25.74
C GLY A 20 -40.43 -9.96 -25.14
N LEU A 21 -40.41 -9.01 -24.22
CA LEU A 21 -39.22 -8.63 -23.47
C LEU A 21 -39.08 -9.54 -22.24
N PHE A 22 -38.08 -10.43 -22.27
CA PHE A 22 -37.75 -11.28 -21.13
C PHE A 22 -36.62 -10.64 -20.33
N TYR A 23 -36.90 -10.34 -19.07
CA TYR A 23 -35.86 -10.02 -18.11
C TYR A 23 -35.45 -11.32 -17.44
N GLN A 24 -34.22 -11.74 -17.71
CA GLN A 24 -33.60 -12.83 -16.98
C GLN A 24 -32.48 -12.25 -16.13
N GLU A 25 -32.55 -12.48 -14.82
CA GLU A 25 -31.41 -12.20 -13.95
C GLU A 25 -30.27 -13.11 -14.37
N MET A 26 -29.11 -12.51 -14.67
CA MET A 26 -27.90 -13.29 -14.92
C MET A 26 -27.51 -14.02 -13.64
N SER A 27 -27.23 -15.31 -13.75
CA SER A 27 -26.76 -16.10 -12.61
C SER A 27 -25.44 -15.55 -12.11
N TYR A 28 -25.41 -15.07 -10.87
CA TYR A 28 -24.16 -14.60 -10.27
C TYR A 28 -23.25 -15.79 -9.94
N PRO A 29 -21.94 -15.68 -10.17
CA PRO A 29 -21.00 -16.68 -9.71
C PRO A 29 -21.06 -16.82 -8.18
N CYS A 30 -20.64 -17.96 -7.66
CA CYS A 30 -20.59 -18.20 -6.22
C CYS A 30 -19.64 -17.16 -5.57
N TYR A 31 -20.18 -16.27 -4.74
CA TYR A 31 -19.42 -15.26 -4.01
C TYR A 31 -19.47 -15.56 -2.50
N THR A 32 -18.32 -15.52 -1.85
CA THR A 32 -18.22 -15.59 -0.39
C THR A 32 -18.06 -14.18 0.14
N TYR A 33 -19.06 -13.70 0.90
CA TYR A 33 -19.04 -12.35 1.44
C TYR A 33 -18.40 -12.36 2.84
N ASP A 34 -17.13 -11.93 2.91
CA ASP A 34 -16.42 -11.81 4.17
C ASP A 34 -16.22 -10.32 4.54
N ASN A 35 -17.14 -9.81 5.36
CA ASN A 35 -17.10 -8.43 5.88
C ASN A 35 -15.78 -8.13 6.63
N PHE A 36 -15.19 -9.14 7.27
CA PHE A 36 -13.96 -8.98 8.02
C PHE A 36 -12.77 -8.72 7.09
N LEU A 37 -12.68 -9.49 6.01
CA LEU A 37 -11.62 -9.33 5.01
C LEU A 37 -11.71 -7.97 4.29
N GLN A 38 -12.93 -7.52 4.00
CA GLN A 38 -13.17 -6.20 3.40
C GLN A 38 -12.80 -5.04 4.35
N MET A 39 -13.03 -5.18 5.66
CA MET A 39 -12.61 -4.16 6.62
C MET A 39 -11.08 -4.15 6.79
N ILE A 40 -10.46 -5.33 6.81
CA ILE A 40 -9.00 -5.48 6.84
C ILE A 40 -8.35 -4.87 5.61
N GLN A 41 -8.96 -4.97 4.43
CA GLN A 41 -8.43 -4.39 3.18
C GLN A 41 -8.09 -2.90 3.32
N HIS A 42 -8.94 -2.13 4.00
CA HIS A 42 -8.72 -0.70 4.22
C HIS A 42 -7.87 -0.42 5.48
N ALA A 43 -8.00 -1.24 6.52
CA ALA A 43 -7.32 -1.02 7.80
C ALA A 43 -5.85 -1.48 7.80
N LEU A 44 -5.52 -2.58 7.11
CA LEU A 44 -4.19 -3.19 7.13
C LEU A 44 -3.07 -2.26 6.62
N PRO A 45 -3.23 -1.53 5.49
CA PRO A 45 -2.21 -0.59 5.04
C PRO A 45 -2.02 0.57 6.03
N LEU A 46 -3.11 1.07 6.62
CA LEU A 46 -3.10 2.11 7.65
C LEU A 46 -2.38 1.65 8.92
N CYS A 47 -2.71 0.48 9.44
CA CYS A 47 -2.09 -0.06 10.64
C CYS A 47 -0.58 -0.27 10.43
N LEU A 48 -0.18 -0.89 9.32
CA LEU A 48 1.23 -1.15 9.03
C LEU A 48 2.04 0.14 8.85
N THR A 49 1.49 1.15 8.19
CA THR A 49 2.16 2.45 8.04
C THR A 49 2.28 3.18 9.38
N ILE A 50 1.23 3.19 10.20
CA ILE A 50 1.25 3.82 11.53
C ILE A 50 2.26 3.13 12.45
N SER A 51 2.31 1.79 12.46
CA SER A 51 3.29 1.04 13.25
C SER A 51 4.73 1.39 12.88
N TRP A 52 4.98 1.70 11.61
CA TRP A 52 6.34 2.01 11.12
C TRP A 52 6.80 3.46 11.40
N VAL A 53 5.90 4.36 11.82
CA VAL A 53 6.22 5.76 12.13
C VAL A 53 7.34 5.85 13.16
N TYR A 54 7.26 5.06 14.23
CA TYR A 54 8.26 5.06 15.29
C TYR A 54 9.62 4.57 14.78
N ALA A 55 9.64 3.48 14.00
CA ALA A 55 10.85 2.94 13.41
C ALA A 55 11.53 3.96 12.48
N PHE A 56 10.75 4.64 11.63
CA PHE A 56 11.24 5.70 10.76
C PHE A 56 11.81 6.89 11.53
N ALA A 57 11.12 7.33 12.58
CA ALA A 57 11.56 8.45 13.42
C ALA A 57 12.87 8.12 14.15
N MET A 58 13.00 6.92 14.70
CA MET A 58 14.23 6.48 15.38
C MET A 58 15.40 6.29 14.42
N LEU A 59 15.14 5.78 13.21
CA LEU A 59 16.15 5.62 12.17
C LEU A 59 16.70 6.98 11.75
N THR A 60 15.86 7.96 11.43
CA THR A 60 16.32 9.32 11.09
C THR A 60 17.03 9.98 12.28
N GLN A 61 16.53 9.82 13.50
CA GLN A 61 17.17 10.33 14.72
C GLN A 61 18.58 9.77 14.88
N SER A 62 18.79 8.47 14.66
CA SER A 62 20.08 7.82 14.84
C SER A 62 21.15 8.38 13.88
N ILE A 63 20.77 8.62 12.62
CA ILE A 63 21.65 9.19 11.59
C ILE A 63 21.99 10.66 11.93
N VAL A 64 21.00 11.45 12.34
CA VAL A 64 21.20 12.87 12.70
C VAL A 64 21.95 13.00 14.02
N TYR A 65 21.76 12.08 14.97
CA TYR A 65 22.49 12.05 16.23
C TYR A 65 23.99 11.84 16.00
N GLU A 66 24.35 10.90 15.13
CA GLU A 66 25.74 10.67 14.78
C GLU A 66 26.36 11.89 14.07
N LYS A 67 25.58 12.57 13.21
CA LYS A 67 25.95 13.85 12.58
C LYS A 67 26.12 14.96 13.63
N GLU A 68 25.25 15.03 14.63
CA GLU A 68 25.27 16.05 15.69
C GLU A 68 26.52 15.92 16.59
N VAL A 69 26.90 14.68 16.94
CA VAL A 69 28.09 14.41 17.77
C VAL A 69 29.39 14.39 16.92
N ARG A 70 29.29 14.57 15.60
CA ARG A 70 30.40 14.53 14.64
C ARG A 70 31.20 13.22 14.68
N LEU A 71 30.55 12.11 15.04
CA LEU A 71 31.19 10.80 15.09
C LEU A 71 31.74 10.39 13.70
N LYS A 72 31.07 10.80 12.62
CA LYS A 72 31.55 10.63 11.24
C LYS A 72 32.93 11.28 11.01
N GLU A 73 33.17 12.47 11.58
CA GLU A 73 34.45 13.17 11.43
C GLU A 73 35.55 12.48 12.24
N VAL A 74 35.24 12.01 13.45
CA VAL A 74 36.16 11.24 14.29
C VAL A 74 36.60 9.96 13.58
N MET A 75 35.68 9.22 12.98
CA MET A 75 36.00 8.01 12.21
C MET A 75 36.83 8.31 10.96
N LYS A 76 36.63 9.47 10.33
CA LYS A 76 37.45 9.92 9.20
C LYS A 76 38.89 10.23 9.63
N ILE A 77 39.09 10.83 10.81
CA ILE A 77 40.43 11.08 11.39
C ILE A 77 41.15 9.75 11.68
N MET A 78 40.42 8.70 12.05
CA MET A 78 40.95 7.34 12.23
C MET A 78 41.31 6.63 10.91
N GLY A 79 41.19 7.29 9.76
CA GLY A 79 41.59 6.76 8.45
C GLY A 79 40.48 6.04 7.67
N LEU A 80 39.23 6.11 8.12
CA LEU A 80 38.12 5.47 7.41
C LEU A 80 37.59 6.34 6.25
N ASN A 81 37.35 5.71 5.10
CA ASN A 81 36.74 6.38 3.95
C ASN A 81 35.24 6.64 4.19
N ASN A 82 34.74 7.80 3.75
CA ASN A 82 33.34 8.22 3.88
C ASN A 82 32.37 7.20 3.24
N GLY A 83 32.75 6.58 2.12
CA GLY A 83 31.91 5.58 1.45
C GLY A 83 31.63 4.34 2.32
N VAL A 84 32.62 3.89 3.10
CA VAL A 84 32.47 2.72 3.99
C VAL A 84 31.45 3.01 5.09
N HIS A 85 31.42 4.26 5.57
CA HIS A 85 30.48 4.69 6.61
C HIS A 85 29.02 4.63 6.13
N TRP A 86 28.75 5.12 4.91
CA TRP A 86 27.41 5.04 4.30
C TRP A 86 26.99 3.59 4.02
N VAL A 87 27.90 2.77 3.51
CA VAL A 87 27.63 1.35 3.24
C VAL A 87 27.38 0.59 4.54
N ALA A 88 28.15 0.86 5.60
CA ALA A 88 27.94 0.24 6.90
C ALA A 88 26.56 0.57 7.46
N TRP A 89 26.14 1.85 7.43
CA TRP A 89 24.79 2.25 7.84
C TRP A 89 23.69 1.60 7.02
N PHE A 90 23.89 1.51 5.71
CA PHE A 90 22.93 0.86 4.83
C PHE A 90 22.78 -0.63 5.20
N ILE A 91 23.89 -1.35 5.37
CA ILE A 91 23.86 -2.79 5.70
C ILE A 91 23.25 -3.04 7.08
N THR A 92 23.62 -2.26 8.10
CA THR A 92 23.09 -2.45 9.46
C THR A 92 21.59 -2.18 9.50
N ILE A 93 21.14 -1.05 8.93
CA ILE A 93 19.72 -0.73 8.85
C ILE A 93 18.98 -1.77 8.03
N PHE A 94 19.48 -2.12 6.84
CA PHE A 94 18.87 -3.10 5.95
C PHE A 94 18.67 -4.44 6.68
N SER A 95 19.74 -4.97 7.29
CA SER A 95 19.67 -6.23 8.03
C SER A 95 18.65 -6.21 9.18
N GLN A 96 18.57 -5.10 9.92
CA GLN A 96 17.60 -4.93 11.01
C GLN A 96 16.16 -4.86 10.46
N THR A 97 15.94 -4.13 9.36
CA THR A 97 14.62 -4.02 8.74
C THR A 97 14.15 -5.32 8.09
N THR A 98 15.04 -6.08 7.45
CA THR A 98 14.70 -7.38 6.84
C THR A 98 14.19 -8.36 7.90
N VAL A 99 14.82 -8.41 9.08
CA VAL A 99 14.36 -9.28 10.19
C VAL A 99 12.93 -8.92 10.60
N VAL A 100 12.61 -7.63 10.69
CA VAL A 100 11.24 -7.18 11.02
C VAL A 100 10.26 -7.52 9.90
N MET A 101 10.62 -7.35 8.63
CA MET A 101 9.75 -7.68 7.49
C MET A 101 9.48 -9.18 7.37
N VAL A 102 10.48 -10.03 7.64
CA VAL A 102 10.28 -11.48 7.74
C VAL A 102 9.27 -11.80 8.85
N ALA A 103 9.43 -11.21 10.04
CA ALA A 103 8.52 -11.43 11.17
C ALA A 103 7.08 -10.99 10.84
N VAL A 104 6.90 -9.81 10.23
CA VAL A 104 5.58 -9.32 9.82
C VAL A 104 4.95 -10.24 8.77
N THR A 105 5.73 -10.73 7.80
CA THR A 105 5.24 -11.66 6.77
C THR A 105 4.77 -12.99 7.38
N ILE A 106 5.55 -13.54 8.32
CA ILE A 106 5.18 -14.74 9.07
C ILE A 106 3.87 -14.52 9.83
N ILE A 107 3.75 -13.41 10.56
CA ILE A 107 2.53 -13.09 11.34
C ILE A 107 1.32 -12.97 10.42
N LEU A 108 1.44 -12.33 9.26
CA LEU A 108 0.32 -12.18 8.31
C LEU A 108 -0.10 -13.51 7.68
N HIS A 109 0.86 -14.38 7.36
CA HIS A 109 0.58 -15.67 6.78
C HIS A 109 -0.03 -16.65 7.80
N PHE A 110 0.59 -16.81 8.97
CA PHE A 110 0.06 -17.67 10.03
C PHE A 110 -1.18 -17.10 10.72
N GLY A 111 -1.34 -15.78 10.71
CA GLY A 111 -2.54 -15.08 11.17
C GLY A 111 -3.76 -15.29 10.27
N LYS A 112 -3.62 -16.05 9.16
CA LYS A 112 -4.68 -16.34 8.19
C LYS A 112 -5.34 -15.07 7.61
N VAL A 113 -4.57 -13.99 7.50
CA VAL A 113 -5.03 -12.73 6.91
C VAL A 113 -4.84 -12.74 5.39
N LEU A 114 -3.73 -13.32 4.92
CA LEU A 114 -3.39 -13.50 3.51
C LEU A 114 -3.14 -15.00 3.25
N VAL A 115 -4.23 -15.76 3.12
CA VAL A 115 -4.24 -17.23 3.01
C VAL A 115 -3.94 -17.69 1.57
N HIS A 116 -4.48 -17.00 0.58
CA HIS A 116 -4.40 -17.34 -0.83
C HIS A 116 -3.12 -16.81 -1.51
N SER A 117 -2.56 -15.74 -0.96
CA SER A 117 -1.37 -15.08 -1.48
C SER A 117 -0.06 -15.82 -1.15
N ASN A 118 0.90 -15.82 -2.08
CA ASN A 118 2.20 -16.45 -1.87
C ASN A 118 3.05 -15.65 -0.85
N PRO A 119 3.50 -16.27 0.26
CA PRO A 119 4.22 -15.55 1.33
C PRO A 119 5.56 -14.96 0.86
N PHE A 120 6.22 -15.56 -0.12
CA PHE A 120 7.48 -15.05 -0.65
C PHE A 120 7.29 -13.75 -1.47
N LEU A 121 6.19 -13.62 -2.20
CA LEU A 121 5.85 -12.38 -2.92
C LEU A 121 5.52 -11.25 -1.94
N ILE A 122 4.75 -11.55 -0.89
CA ILE A 122 4.44 -10.60 0.17
C ILE A 122 5.73 -10.10 0.84
N PHE A 123 6.67 -11.02 1.14
CA PHE A 123 7.97 -10.67 1.68
C PHE A 123 8.74 -9.70 0.77
N ILE A 124 8.80 -9.98 -0.54
CA ILE A 124 9.49 -9.09 -1.50
C ILE A 124 8.86 -7.69 -1.52
N ILE A 125 7.53 -7.59 -1.49
CA ILE A 125 6.83 -6.29 -1.49
C ILE A 125 7.17 -5.49 -0.21
N PHE A 126 7.18 -6.15 0.94
CA PHE A 126 7.58 -5.53 2.20
C PHE A 126 9.05 -5.11 2.20
N GLU A 127 9.94 -5.90 1.61
CA GLU A 127 11.36 -5.59 1.52
C GLU A 127 11.63 -4.38 0.61
N ILE A 128 10.94 -4.28 -0.53
CA ILE A 128 11.01 -3.11 -1.41
C ILE A 128 10.51 -1.85 -0.69
N TYR A 129 9.43 -1.97 0.08
CA TYR A 129 8.93 -0.89 0.92
C TYR A 129 9.93 -0.48 2.01
N ALA A 130 10.59 -1.44 2.66
CA ALA A 130 11.65 -1.17 3.63
C ALA A 130 12.79 -0.38 2.97
N LEU A 131 13.28 -0.83 1.81
CA LEU A 131 14.36 -0.20 1.07
C LEU A 131 14.03 1.25 0.66
N SER A 132 12.82 1.47 0.14
CA SER A 132 12.30 2.79 -0.22
C SER A 132 12.13 3.71 1.00
N THR A 133 11.77 3.15 2.15
CA THR A 133 11.63 3.89 3.40
C THR A 133 12.99 4.28 3.99
N ILE A 134 14.00 3.42 3.86
CA ILE A 134 15.39 3.70 4.26
C ILE A 134 15.96 4.84 3.41
N SER A 135 15.76 4.81 2.08
CA SER A 135 16.24 5.87 1.19
C SER A 135 15.57 7.22 1.48
N LEU A 136 14.26 7.21 1.76
CA LEU A 136 13.52 8.39 2.21
C LEU A 136 14.08 8.93 3.53
N ALA A 137 14.40 8.06 4.49
CA ALA A 137 14.95 8.48 5.77
C ALA A 137 16.34 9.10 5.63
N PHE A 138 17.20 8.54 4.77
CA PHE A 138 18.48 9.15 4.43
C PHE A 138 18.30 10.54 3.82
N LEU A 139 17.37 10.69 2.86
CA LEU A 139 17.05 11.99 2.26
C LEU A 139 16.59 13.01 3.32
N VAL A 140 15.68 12.63 4.20
CA VAL A 140 15.16 13.49 5.28
C VAL A 140 16.27 13.87 6.27
N SER A 141 17.17 12.94 6.60
CA SER A 141 18.26 13.17 7.55
C SER A 141 19.23 14.29 7.13
N VAL A 142 19.36 14.56 5.82
CA VAL A 142 20.28 15.58 5.30
C VAL A 142 19.86 16.98 5.75
N PHE A 143 18.55 17.26 5.79
CA PHE A 143 18.00 18.58 6.12
C PHE A 143 18.12 18.97 7.60
N TYR A 144 18.33 18.00 8.49
CA TYR A 144 18.38 18.23 9.92
C TYR A 144 19.80 18.16 10.48
N SER A 145 20.05 18.96 11.51
CA SER A 145 21.32 19.00 12.26
C SER A 145 21.16 18.68 13.75
N LYS A 146 19.91 18.56 14.22
CA LYS A 146 19.56 18.29 15.63
C LYS A 146 18.70 17.04 15.73
N ALA A 147 19.16 16.05 16.48
CA ALA A 147 18.56 14.71 16.48
C ALA A 147 17.11 14.70 17.00
N LYS A 148 16.84 15.42 18.10
CA LYS A 148 15.49 15.44 18.71
C LYS A 148 14.45 16.11 17.81
N ILE A 149 14.84 17.19 17.11
CA ILE A 149 13.96 17.88 16.16
C ILE A 149 13.72 17.00 14.93
N ALA A 150 14.77 16.35 14.43
CA ALA A 150 14.66 15.42 13.31
C ALA A 150 13.70 14.25 13.62
N ALA A 151 13.76 13.68 14.82
CA ALA A 151 12.85 12.60 15.25
C ALA A 151 11.38 13.03 15.22
N ALA A 152 11.08 14.21 15.77
CA ALA A 152 9.70 14.73 15.80
C ALA A 152 9.19 15.07 14.40
N CYS A 153 9.99 15.79 13.59
CA CYS A 153 9.58 16.20 12.26
C CYS A 153 9.50 15.05 11.26
N SER A 154 10.39 14.06 11.35
CA SER A 154 10.40 12.90 10.45
C SER A 154 9.14 12.05 10.59
N GLY A 155 8.64 11.83 11.82
CA GLY A 155 7.36 11.15 12.04
C GLY A 155 6.20 11.86 11.35
N ILE A 156 6.16 13.20 11.41
CA ILE A 156 5.16 14.01 10.72
C ILE A 156 5.32 13.91 9.20
N ILE A 157 6.54 14.02 8.67
CA ILE A 157 6.83 13.89 7.24
C ILE A 157 6.39 12.51 6.73
N TYR A 158 6.63 11.46 7.51
CA TYR A 158 6.24 10.10 7.17
C TYR A 158 4.72 9.94 7.04
N LEU A 159 3.96 10.53 7.97
CA LEU A 159 2.51 10.57 7.91
C LEU A 159 2.00 11.42 6.73
N LEU A 160 2.62 12.57 6.45
CA LEU A 160 2.28 13.40 5.29
C LEU A 160 2.48 12.66 3.96
N THR A 161 3.52 11.83 3.89
CA THR A 161 3.85 10.98 2.72
C THR A 161 2.72 9.97 2.43
N TYR A 162 1.89 9.62 3.42
CA TYR A 162 0.77 8.68 3.29
C TYR A 162 -0.55 9.34 2.83
N VAL A 163 -0.70 10.65 3.07
CA VAL A 163 -1.92 11.42 2.75
C VAL A 163 -2.35 11.30 1.27
N PRO A 164 -1.45 11.36 0.26
CA PRO A 164 -1.85 11.22 -1.14
C PRO A 164 -2.58 9.90 -1.44
N CYS A 165 -2.12 8.78 -0.87
CA CYS A 165 -2.80 7.50 -1.03
C CYS A 165 -4.16 7.48 -0.36
N MET A 166 -4.30 8.09 0.82
CA MET A 166 -5.59 8.18 1.52
C MET A 166 -6.61 8.98 0.70
N TYR A 167 -6.19 10.11 0.13
CA TYR A 167 -7.02 10.94 -0.75
C TYR A 167 -7.46 10.18 -2.02
N ILE A 168 -6.52 9.47 -2.66
CA ILE A 168 -6.81 8.66 -3.86
C ILE A 168 -7.79 7.53 -3.53
N SER A 169 -7.57 6.83 -2.42
CA SER A 169 -8.44 5.73 -2.00
C SER A 169 -9.87 6.21 -1.73
N ILE A 170 -10.04 7.32 -1.00
CA ILE A 170 -11.36 7.90 -0.72
C ILE A 170 -12.07 8.33 -2.01
N ARG A 171 -11.36 8.92 -2.97
CA ARG A 171 -11.96 9.37 -4.24
C ARG A 171 -12.38 8.21 -5.14
N GLU A 172 -11.57 7.15 -5.21
CA GLU A 172 -11.95 5.95 -5.95
C GLU A 172 -13.19 5.29 -5.34
N ASP A 173 -13.25 5.20 -4.02
CA ASP A 173 -14.31 4.44 -3.32
C ASP A 173 -15.62 5.24 -3.19
N LEU A 174 -15.59 6.58 -3.05
CA LEU A 174 -16.81 7.41 -2.87
C LEU A 174 -17.31 8.08 -4.15
N ALA A 175 -16.41 8.50 -5.05
CA ALA A 175 -16.79 9.31 -6.21
C ALA A 175 -16.82 8.52 -7.52
N GLN A 176 -16.30 7.28 -7.54
CA GLN A 176 -16.13 6.45 -8.75
C GLN A 176 -15.49 7.24 -9.91
N ASP A 177 -14.65 8.22 -9.57
CA ASP A 177 -13.96 9.10 -10.51
C ASP A 177 -12.70 8.39 -11.02
N THR A 178 -12.50 8.40 -12.33
CA THR A 178 -11.25 7.92 -12.93
C THR A 178 -10.13 8.92 -12.70
N ILE A 179 -9.30 8.63 -11.70
CA ILE A 179 -8.11 9.43 -11.40
C ILE A 179 -7.10 9.24 -12.54
N PRO A 180 -6.52 10.32 -13.10
CA PRO A 180 -5.60 10.19 -14.20
C PRO A 180 -4.32 9.47 -13.77
N LYS A 181 -3.78 8.62 -14.67
CA LYS A 181 -2.62 7.76 -14.43
C LYS A 181 -1.39 8.51 -13.91
N TRP A 182 -1.17 9.74 -14.40
CA TRP A 182 -0.06 10.59 -13.97
C TRP A 182 -0.16 11.00 -12.49
N ALA A 183 -1.37 11.18 -11.95
CA ALA A 183 -1.55 11.55 -10.54
C ALA A 183 -1.23 10.37 -9.63
N LYS A 184 -1.60 9.14 -10.03
CA LYS A 184 -1.18 7.91 -9.33
C LYS A 184 0.34 7.74 -9.36
N MET A 185 0.97 8.03 -10.50
CA MET A 185 2.43 7.98 -10.63
C MET A 185 3.15 8.98 -9.73
N LEU A 186 2.67 10.23 -9.66
CA LEU A 186 3.22 11.24 -8.74
C LEU A 186 3.01 10.86 -7.28
N ALA A 187 1.83 10.34 -6.92
CA ALA A 187 1.58 9.85 -5.58
C ALA A 187 2.48 8.65 -5.22
N SER A 188 2.82 7.80 -6.19
CA SER A 188 3.71 6.66 -5.98
C SER A 188 5.19 7.02 -5.79
N LEU A 189 5.60 8.27 -6.02
CA LEU A 189 6.95 8.73 -5.67
C LEU A 189 7.19 8.69 -4.15
N PHE A 190 6.10 8.80 -3.38
CA PHE A 190 6.11 8.73 -1.94
C PHE A 190 6.01 7.27 -1.49
N SER A 191 7.05 6.78 -0.81
CA SER A 191 7.19 5.36 -0.38
C SER A 191 5.93 4.80 0.27
N THR A 192 5.37 5.51 1.26
CA THR A 192 4.17 5.04 1.99
C THR A 192 2.91 5.08 1.15
N SER A 193 2.83 6.00 0.17
CA SER A 193 1.70 6.05 -0.76
C SER A 193 1.73 4.92 -1.78
N ALA A 194 2.92 4.60 -2.32
CA ALA A 194 3.09 3.45 -3.21
C ALA A 194 2.73 2.13 -2.50
N PHE A 195 3.22 1.95 -1.26
CA PHE A 195 2.87 0.79 -0.44
C PHE A 195 1.37 0.73 -0.13
N GLY A 196 0.73 1.85 0.23
CA GLY A 196 -0.71 1.90 0.51
C GLY A 196 -1.57 1.45 -0.68
N MET A 197 -1.25 1.94 -1.88
CA MET A 197 -1.93 1.50 -3.11
C MET A 197 -1.64 0.03 -3.41
N GLY A 198 -0.38 -0.39 -3.32
CA GLY A 198 0.01 -1.79 -3.53
C GLY A 198 -0.75 -2.73 -2.59
N ALA A 199 -0.79 -2.41 -1.30
CA ALA A 199 -1.49 -3.18 -0.28
C ALA A 199 -3.01 -3.26 -0.53
N LYS A 200 -3.65 -2.19 -1.04
CA LYS A 200 -5.05 -2.22 -1.50
C LYS A 200 -5.26 -3.26 -2.61
N TYR A 201 -4.33 -3.37 -3.57
CA TYR A 201 -4.36 -4.40 -4.61
C TYR A 201 -4.13 -5.81 -4.06
N ILE A 202 -3.21 -6.00 -3.11
CA ILE A 202 -3.02 -7.31 -2.45
C ILE A 202 -4.32 -7.78 -1.80
N ALA A 203 -4.95 -6.91 -1.02
CA ALA A 203 -6.17 -7.24 -0.33
C ALA A 203 -7.35 -7.46 -1.29
N PHE A 204 -7.39 -6.76 -2.42
CA PHE A 204 -8.40 -7.01 -3.46
C PHE A 204 -8.23 -8.42 -4.08
N TYR A 205 -6.99 -8.81 -4.39
CA TYR A 205 -6.70 -10.16 -4.89
C TYR A 205 -7.02 -11.27 -3.89
N GLU A 206 -6.83 -10.98 -2.61
CA GLU A 206 -7.20 -11.88 -1.53
C GLU A 206 -8.73 -12.02 -1.41
N ASN A 207 -9.47 -10.92 -1.55
CA ASN A 207 -10.94 -10.89 -1.50
C ASN A 207 -11.58 -11.68 -2.66
N ILE A 208 -10.97 -11.65 -3.85
CA ILE A 208 -11.39 -12.47 -5.00
C ILE A 208 -11.08 -13.97 -4.78
N GLY A 209 -10.22 -14.31 -3.81
CA GLY A 209 -9.85 -15.70 -3.49
C GLY A 209 -8.74 -16.29 -4.36
N THR A 210 -8.20 -15.54 -5.31
CA THR A 210 -7.02 -15.98 -6.11
C THR A 210 -5.71 -15.72 -5.38
N GLY A 211 -5.66 -14.66 -4.56
CA GLY A 211 -4.43 -14.18 -3.93
C GLY A 211 -3.41 -13.66 -4.96
N ILE A 212 -2.31 -13.09 -4.46
CA ILE A 212 -1.18 -12.71 -5.30
C ILE A 212 -0.28 -13.93 -5.55
N GLN A 213 -0.14 -14.27 -6.83
CA GLN A 213 0.70 -15.35 -7.34
C GLN A 213 1.59 -14.83 -8.46
N PHE A 214 2.69 -15.55 -8.75
CA PHE A 214 3.63 -15.17 -9.81
C PHE A 214 2.99 -15.12 -11.19
N ASP A 215 1.98 -15.96 -11.43
CA ASP A 215 1.28 -16.04 -12.71
C ASP A 215 0.35 -14.83 -12.93
N ASN A 216 -0.25 -14.30 -11.85
CA ASN A 216 -1.29 -13.28 -11.94
C ASN A 216 -0.78 -11.83 -11.70
N ILE A 217 0.48 -11.65 -11.32
CA ILE A 217 1.05 -10.34 -10.95
C ILE A 217 1.05 -9.31 -12.10
N ARG A 218 0.97 -9.78 -13.36
CA ARG A 218 1.02 -8.92 -14.55
C ARG A 218 -0.35 -8.38 -14.96
N TYR A 219 -1.43 -8.98 -14.49
CA TYR A 219 -2.78 -8.55 -14.81
C TYR A 219 -3.26 -7.60 -13.71
N SER A 220 -3.93 -6.51 -14.08
CA SER A 220 -4.62 -5.66 -13.12
C SER A 220 -6.03 -6.20 -12.94
N PRO A 221 -6.49 -6.43 -11.70
CA PRO A 221 -7.84 -6.93 -11.43
C PRO A 221 -8.88 -5.80 -11.46
N VAL A 222 -8.42 -4.54 -11.58
CA VAL A 222 -9.23 -3.34 -11.73
C VAL A 222 -9.04 -2.82 -13.15
N GLU A 223 -10.14 -2.59 -13.87
CA GLU A 223 -10.12 -1.87 -15.15
C GLU A 223 -9.60 -0.45 -14.92
N GLY A 224 -8.57 -0.03 -15.67
CA GLY A 224 -7.88 1.26 -15.48
C GLY A 224 -7.70 2.04 -16.75
#